data_AF-A0A524P8D7-F1
#
_entry.id   AF-A0A524P8D7-F1
#
_cell.length_a   1.000
_cell.length_b   1.000
_cell.length_c   1.000
_cell.angle_alpha   90.00
_cell.angle_beta   90.00
_cell.angle_gamma   90.00
#
_symmetry.space_group_name_H-M   'P 1'
#
loop_
_entity.id
_entity.type
_entity.pdbx_description
1 polymer ?
#
loop_
_entity_poly.entity_id
_entity_poly.type
_entity_poly.pdbx_seq_one_letter_code
_entity_poly.pdbx_strand_id
1 'polypeptide(L)'
;MLAPYPFTPYLGLPLVLALGAAPGVRLLRGAATAFAVGYLYDLFTGNPLGLHTLVFVVGYLAAWLVAYLLTFRGIAFEMVLTFVLTALLGGLLEFIRGFTPGGMAWSGVTLTIALFASGLATALVAPIVFAVVRWIDPESERAPT
;
A
#
# COMPACT_ATOMS: atom_id res chain seq x y z
N MET A 1 -6.79 11.94 -1.28
CA MET A 1 -6.45 11.16 -0.08
C MET A 1 -6.48 9.71 -0.44
N LEU A 2 -5.68 8.87 0.22
CA LEU A 2 -5.79 7.41 0.07
C LEU A 2 -7.16 6.93 0.52
N ALA A 3 -7.63 7.37 1.69
CA ALA A 3 -8.97 7.10 2.18
C ALA A 3 -9.87 8.35 2.12
N PRO A 4 -11.16 8.20 1.78
CA PRO A 4 -12.09 9.33 1.68
C PRO A 4 -12.45 9.94 3.05
N TYR A 5 -12.35 9.18 4.14
CA TYR A 5 -12.65 9.62 5.49
C TYR A 5 -11.62 9.10 6.51
N PRO A 6 -11.41 9.81 7.63
CA PRO A 6 -10.63 9.28 8.75
C PRO A 6 -11.21 7.93 9.20
N PHE A 7 -10.34 7.01 9.63
CA PHE A 7 -10.68 5.64 10.04
C PHE A 7 -11.24 4.72 8.95
N THR A 8 -11.29 5.15 7.68
CA THR A 8 -11.60 4.22 6.60
C THR A 8 -10.34 3.45 6.21
N PRO A 9 -10.34 2.10 6.30
CA PRO A 9 -9.20 1.29 5.90
C PRO A 9 -9.02 1.33 4.39
N TYR A 10 -7.79 1.51 3.94
CA TYR A 10 -7.44 1.49 2.52
C TYR A 10 -6.96 0.09 2.13
N LEU A 11 -7.90 -0.79 1.79
CA LEU A 11 -7.63 -2.22 1.58
C LEU A 11 -6.75 -2.52 0.36
N GLY A 12 -6.65 -1.60 -0.60
CA GLY A 12 -5.81 -1.77 -1.79
C GLY A 12 -4.31 -1.81 -1.48
N LEU A 13 -3.83 -1.06 -0.47
CA LEU A 13 -2.42 -1.06 -0.09
C LEU A 13 -1.99 -2.40 0.54
N PRO A 14 -2.64 -2.90 1.61
CA PRO A 14 -2.27 -4.17 2.24
C PRO A 14 -2.12 -5.33 1.26
N LEU A 15 -2.96 -5.38 0.21
CA LEU A 15 -2.85 -6.39 -0.85
C LEU A 15 -1.48 -6.34 -1.53
N VAL A 16 -1.08 -5.15 -1.98
CA VAL A 16 0.17 -4.95 -2.71
C VAL A 16 1.38 -5.08 -1.78
N LEU A 17 1.26 -4.64 -0.53
CA LEU A 17 2.31 -4.81 0.47
C LEU A 17 2.50 -6.29 0.83
N ALA A 18 1.41 -7.08 0.91
CA ALA A 18 1.48 -8.52 1.13
C ALA A 18 2.20 -9.24 -0.01
N LEU A 19 1.92 -8.85 -1.27
CA LEU A 19 2.64 -9.36 -2.44
C LEU A 19 4.13 -8.99 -2.41
N GLY A 20 4.47 -7.79 -1.94
CA GLY A 20 5.86 -7.35 -1.79
C GLY A 20 6.60 -8.09 -0.69
N ALA A 21 5.94 -8.36 0.43
CA ALA A 21 6.52 -9.07 1.58
C ALA A 21 6.60 -10.60 1.39
N ALA A 22 6.03 -11.14 0.31
CA ALA A 22 6.05 -12.57 0.01
C ALA A 22 7.40 -12.99 -0.60
N PRO A 23 8.09 -14.02 -0.05
CA PRO A 23 9.46 -14.39 -0.42
C PRO A 23 9.58 -15.02 -1.82
N GLY A 24 8.50 -15.64 -2.33
CA GLY A 24 8.49 -16.32 -3.63
C GLY A 24 8.20 -15.40 -4.81
N VAL A 25 7.80 -14.15 -4.59
CA VAL A 25 7.36 -13.26 -5.67
C VAL A 25 8.57 -12.60 -6.34
N ARG A 26 8.75 -12.88 -7.64
CA ARG A 26 9.76 -12.21 -8.46
C ARG A 26 9.45 -10.71 -8.57
N LEU A 27 10.45 -9.87 -8.30
CA LEU A 27 10.34 -8.39 -8.30
C LEU A 27 9.56 -7.84 -9.49
N LEU A 28 9.92 -8.26 -10.72
CA LEU A 28 9.28 -7.78 -11.94
C LEU A 28 7.80 -8.19 -12.05
N ARG A 29 7.47 -9.43 -11.65
CA ARG A 29 6.09 -9.93 -11.70
C ARG A 29 5.23 -9.19 -10.69
N GLY A 30 5.70 -9.04 -9.46
CA GLY A 30 4.97 -8.32 -8.42
C GLY A 30 4.80 -6.84 -8.76
N ALA A 31 5.84 -6.18 -9.31
CA ALA A 31 5.73 -4.79 -9.76
C ALA A 31 4.71 -4.63 -10.91
N ALA A 32 4.67 -5.56 -11.87
CA ALA A 32 3.68 -5.56 -12.94
C ALA A 32 2.24 -5.77 -12.39
N THR A 33 2.06 -6.65 -11.40
CA THR A 33 0.75 -6.83 -10.74
C THR A 33 0.33 -5.58 -9.96
N ALA A 34 1.25 -4.96 -9.22
CA ALA A 34 1.00 -3.72 -8.49
C ALA A 34 0.61 -2.58 -9.44
N PHE A 35 1.30 -2.48 -10.59
CA PHE A 35 0.96 -1.54 -11.65
C PHE A 35 -0.44 -1.82 -12.21
N ALA A 36 -0.76 -3.06 -12.57
CA ALA A 36 -2.07 -3.40 -13.13
C ALA A 36 -3.21 -3.11 -12.16
N VAL A 37 -3.06 -3.48 -10.87
CA VAL A 37 -4.07 -3.22 -9.84
C VAL A 37 -4.23 -1.72 -9.61
N GLY A 38 -3.13 -0.98 -9.50
CA GLY A 38 -3.19 0.47 -9.31
C GLY A 38 -3.76 1.20 -10.52
N TYR A 39 -3.46 0.74 -11.74
CA TYR A 39 -4.01 1.30 -12.98
C TYR A 39 -5.52 1.08 -13.08
N LEU A 40 -5.99 -0.12 -12.74
CA LEU A 40 -7.43 -0.39 -12.65
C LEU A 40 -8.09 0.50 -11.58
N TYR A 41 -7.44 0.70 -10.43
CA TYR A 41 -7.95 1.57 -9.38
C TYR A 41 -8.07 3.03 -9.85
N ASP A 42 -7.05 3.57 -10.52
CA ASP A 42 -7.10 4.91 -11.09
C ASP A 42 -8.18 5.03 -12.17
N LEU A 43 -8.37 4.00 -13.00
CA LEU A 43 -9.42 3.96 -14.01
C LEU A 43 -10.82 3.99 -13.40
N PHE A 44 -11.07 3.19 -12.36
CA PHE A 44 -12.36 3.17 -11.65
C PHE A 44 -12.63 4.45 -10.86
N THR A 45 -11.60 5.10 -10.35
CA THR A 45 -11.74 6.37 -9.61
C THR A 45 -11.71 7.60 -10.53
N GLY A 46 -11.53 7.41 -11.83
CA GLY A 46 -11.45 8.49 -12.81
C GLY A 46 -10.26 9.42 -12.57
N ASN A 47 -9.15 8.90 -12.02
CA ASN A 47 -7.96 9.70 -11.73
C ASN A 47 -7.03 9.74 -12.96
N PRO A 48 -6.95 10.87 -13.69
CA PRO A 48 -6.19 10.96 -14.93
C PRO A 48 -4.67 10.95 -14.73
N LEU A 49 -4.19 11.13 -13.49
CA LEU A 49 -2.77 11.27 -13.17
C LEU A 49 -2.08 9.97 -12.80
N GLY A 50 -2.82 8.86 -12.63
CA GLY A 50 -2.22 7.58 -12.27
C GLY A 50 -1.60 7.55 -10.86
N LEU A 51 -2.08 8.40 -9.93
CA LEU A 51 -1.45 8.56 -8.61
C LEU A 51 -1.53 7.28 -7.77
N HIS A 52 -2.63 6.53 -7.84
CA HIS A 52 -2.73 5.28 -7.08
C HIS A 52 -1.84 4.19 -7.69
N THR A 53 -1.69 4.16 -9.02
CA THR A 53 -0.74 3.31 -9.74
C THR A 53 0.68 3.54 -9.24
N LEU A 54 1.10 4.81 -9.18
CA LEU A 54 2.41 5.17 -8.64
C LEU A 54 2.58 4.69 -7.20
N VAL A 55 1.60 4.99 -6.33
CA VAL A 55 1.64 4.58 -4.91
C VAL A 55 1.71 3.06 -4.75
N PHE A 56 1.02 2.29 -5.60
CA PHE A 56 0.98 0.85 -5.49
C PHE A 56 2.32 0.25 -5.90
N VAL A 57 2.90 0.72 -7.00
CA VAL A 57 4.22 0.25 -7.45
C VAL A 57 5.31 0.63 -6.44
N VAL A 58 5.33 1.87 -5.96
CA VAL A 58 6.32 2.31 -4.95
C VAL A 58 6.12 1.55 -3.64
N GLY A 59 4.88 1.35 -3.20
CA GLY A 59 4.56 0.57 -2.00
C GLY A 59 5.00 -0.89 -2.11
N TYR A 60 4.77 -1.52 -3.27
CA TYR A 60 5.27 -2.86 -3.56
C TYR A 60 6.79 -2.95 -3.44
N LEU A 61 7.52 -2.05 -4.12
CA LEU A 61 8.98 -2.04 -4.12
C LEU A 61 9.55 -1.77 -2.72
N ALA A 62 8.92 -0.87 -1.97
CA ALA A 62 9.30 -0.58 -0.59
C ALA A 62 9.04 -1.77 0.33
N ALA A 63 7.88 -2.41 0.23
CA ALA A 63 7.56 -3.61 1.01
C ALA A 63 8.52 -4.76 0.69
N TRP A 64 8.83 -4.97 -0.61
CA TRP A 64 9.81 -5.95 -1.04
C TRP A 64 11.19 -5.68 -0.47
N LEU A 65 11.67 -4.44 -0.54
CA LEU A 65 12.97 -4.07 0.02
C LEU A 65 13.00 -4.26 1.54
N VAL A 66 11.95 -3.85 2.25
CA VAL A 66 11.88 -3.99 3.71
C VAL A 66 11.83 -5.47 4.10
N ALA A 67 11.05 -6.29 3.40
CA ALA A 67 11.00 -7.73 3.65
C ALA A 67 12.30 -8.45 3.27
N TYR A 68 13.02 -7.94 2.27
CA TYR A 68 14.36 -8.42 1.92
C TYR A 68 15.39 -8.10 3.02
N LEU A 69 15.32 -6.89 3.60
CA LEU A 69 16.25 -6.43 4.64
C LEU A 69 15.91 -6.97 6.03
N LEU A 70 14.63 -7.20 6.33
CA LEU A 70 14.16 -7.65 7.64
C LEU A 70 13.71 -9.11 7.57
N THR A 71 14.45 -9.99 8.24
CA THR A 71 14.10 -11.42 8.36
C THR A 71 12.91 -11.68 9.30
N PHE A 72 12.42 -10.66 10.03
CA PHE A 72 11.27 -10.79 10.93
C PHE A 72 9.98 -11.00 10.15
N ARG A 73 9.23 -12.05 10.51
CA ARG A 73 7.93 -12.38 9.92
C ARG A 73 6.91 -12.61 11.02
N GLY A 74 5.72 -12.03 10.89
CA GLY A 74 4.64 -12.18 11.87
C GLY A 74 3.64 -11.03 11.83
N ILE A 75 2.54 -11.16 12.58
CA ILE A 75 1.42 -10.20 12.59
C ILE A 75 1.88 -8.78 12.92
N ALA A 76 2.76 -8.62 13.92
CA ALA A 76 3.28 -7.30 14.31
C ALA A 76 4.08 -6.63 13.16
N PHE A 77 4.85 -7.41 12.40
CA PHE A 77 5.56 -6.90 11.24
C PHE A 77 4.59 -6.42 10.15
N GLU A 78 3.57 -7.21 9.83
CA GLU A 78 2.54 -6.88 8.83
C GLU A 78 1.82 -5.58 9.19
N MET A 79 1.44 -5.42 10.47
CA MET A 79 0.77 -4.22 10.97
C MET A 79 1.69 -2.99 10.91
N VAL A 80 2.92 -3.09 11.41
CA VAL A 80 3.86 -1.96 11.44
C VAL A 80 4.27 -1.55 10.02
N LEU A 81 4.61 -2.51 9.16
CA LEU A 81 4.94 -2.26 7.76
C LEU A 81 3.79 -1.52 7.06
N THR A 82 2.56 -2.04 7.22
CA THR A 82 1.38 -1.46 6.58
C THR A 82 1.10 -0.07 7.12
N PHE A 83 1.18 0.14 8.44
CA PHE A 83 0.99 1.44 9.06
C PHE A 83 1.96 2.49 8.49
N VAL A 84 3.26 2.19 8.56
CA VAL A 84 4.33 3.10 8.14
C VAL A 84 4.22 3.41 6.65
N LEU A 85 4.07 2.39 5.80
CA LEU A 85 3.98 2.61 4.36
C LEU A 85 2.68 3.31 3.97
N THR A 86 1.55 3.03 4.62
CA THR A 86 0.30 3.77 4.34
C THR A 86 0.45 5.25 4.70
N ALA A 87 1.07 5.57 5.83
CA ALA A 87 1.33 6.96 6.23
C ALA A 87 2.27 7.67 5.25
N LEU A 88 3.41 7.05 4.90
CA LEU A 88 4.40 7.62 3.99
C LEU A 88 3.85 7.79 2.56
N LEU A 89 3.22 6.76 2.01
CA LEU A 89 2.67 6.78 0.66
C LEU A 89 1.45 7.71 0.55
N GLY A 90 0.64 7.80 1.62
CA GLY A 90 -0.45 8.76 1.69
C GLY A 90 0.04 10.20 1.72
N GLY A 91 1.09 10.46 2.51
CA GLY A 91 1.78 11.75 2.51
C GLY A 91 2.36 12.08 1.13
N LEU A 92 3.02 11.13 0.48
CA LEU A 92 3.57 11.29 -0.87
C LEU A 92 2.48 11.61 -1.90
N LEU A 93 1.34 10.90 -1.86
CA LEU A 93 0.22 11.15 -2.76
C LEU A 93 -0.32 12.57 -2.59
N GLU A 94 -0.56 13.00 -1.36
CA GLU A 94 -1.07 14.34 -1.08
C GLU A 94 -0.05 15.43 -1.41
N PHE A 95 1.24 15.16 -1.19
CA PHE A 95 2.31 16.05 -1.61
C PHE A 95 2.30 16.27 -3.12
N ILE A 96 2.27 15.19 -3.92
CA ILE A 96 2.20 15.29 -5.39
C ILE A 96 0.90 15.99 -5.84
N ARG A 97 -0.23 15.64 -5.22
CA ARG A 97 -1.53 16.25 -5.51
C ARG A 97 -1.52 17.76 -5.23
N GLY A 98 -0.76 18.23 -4.23
CA GLY A 98 -0.61 19.65 -3.92
C GLY A 98 0.02 20.48 -5.05
N PHE A 99 0.82 19.87 -5.92
CA PHE A 99 1.40 20.53 -7.10
C PHE A 99 0.50 20.45 -8.35
N THR A 100 -0.61 19.74 -8.27
CA THR A 100 -1.52 19.55 -9.41
C THR A 100 -2.56 20.67 -9.47
N PRO A 101 -2.79 21.31 -10.65
CA PRO A 101 -3.86 22.28 -10.82
C PRO A 101 -5.23 21.68 -10.44
N GLY A 102 -5.97 22.36 -9.56
CA GLY A 102 -7.26 21.89 -9.04
C GLY A 102 -7.16 20.94 -7.83
N GLY A 103 -5.96 20.69 -7.30
CA GLY A 103 -5.76 19.96 -6.06
C GLY A 103 -6.35 20.71 -4.85
N MET A 104 -7.14 20.00 -4.03
CA MET A 104 -7.67 20.57 -2.79
C MET A 104 -6.60 20.54 -1.70
N ALA A 105 -6.21 21.71 -1.20
CA ALA A 105 -5.25 21.83 -0.11
C ALA A 105 -5.95 21.56 1.24
N TRP A 106 -5.44 20.56 1.96
CA TRP A 106 -5.90 20.26 3.31
C TRP A 106 -5.17 21.13 4.34
N SER A 107 -5.84 21.43 5.46
CA SER A 107 -5.10 21.91 6.62
C SER A 107 -4.12 20.82 7.06
N GLY A 108 -2.90 21.20 7.44
CA GLY A 108 -1.86 20.22 7.83
C GLY A 108 -2.29 19.31 8.98
N VAL A 109 -3.11 19.83 9.91
CA VAL A 109 -3.69 19.06 11.03
C VAL A 109 -4.69 18.04 10.52
N THR A 110 -5.64 18.45 9.65
CA THR A 110 -6.64 17.54 9.09
C THR A 110 -5.99 16.42 8.27
N LEU A 111 -4.97 16.77 7.49
CA LEU A 111 -4.19 15.81 6.72
C LEU A 111 -3.50 14.79 7.64
N THR A 112 -2.84 15.27 8.70
CA THR A 112 -2.15 14.40 9.66
C THR A 112 -3.13 13.44 10.33
N ILE A 113 -4.27 13.93 10.81
CA ILE A 113 -5.30 13.08 11.43
C ILE A 113 -5.80 12.04 10.44
N ALA A 114 -6.11 12.44 9.20
CA ALA A 114 -6.61 11.53 8.18
C ALA A 114 -5.60 10.43 7.84
N LEU A 115 -4.31 10.78 7.65
CA LEU A 115 -3.25 9.84 7.32
C LEU A 115 -3.01 8.84 8.44
N PHE A 116 -2.90 9.30 9.69
CA PHE A 116 -2.63 8.42 10.83
C PHE A 116 -3.84 7.56 11.20
N ALA A 117 -5.04 8.12 11.19
CA ALA A 117 -6.26 7.37 11.48
C ALA A 117 -6.54 6.30 10.40
N SER A 118 -6.39 6.66 9.12
CA SER A 118 -6.52 5.70 8.02
C SER A 118 -5.39 4.66 8.04
N GLY A 119 -4.15 5.08 8.29
CA GLY A 119 -3.01 4.17 8.43
C GLY A 119 -3.23 3.15 9.54
N LEU A 120 -3.74 3.58 10.69
CA LEU A 120 -4.03 2.70 11.83
C LEU A 120 -5.18 1.73 11.51
N ALA A 121 -6.27 2.22 10.92
CA ALA A 121 -7.36 1.37 10.47
C ALA A 121 -6.89 0.32 9.43
N THR A 122 -6.05 0.75 8.48
CA THR A 122 -5.48 -0.12 7.45
C THR A 122 -4.54 -1.17 8.05
N ALA A 123 -3.72 -0.77 9.03
CA ALA A 123 -2.80 -1.66 9.74
C ALA A 123 -3.53 -2.73 10.58
N LEU A 124 -4.64 -2.37 11.22
CA LEU A 124 -5.46 -3.33 11.97
C LEU A 124 -6.08 -4.41 11.08
N VAL A 125 -6.45 -4.05 9.85
CA VAL A 125 -7.03 -4.99 8.88
C VAL A 125 -5.96 -5.75 8.09
N ALA A 126 -4.72 -5.24 8.06
CA ALA A 126 -3.63 -5.80 7.26
C ALA A 126 -3.40 -7.30 7.48
N PRO A 127 -3.36 -7.85 8.71
CA PRO A 127 -3.08 -9.27 8.91
C PRO A 127 -4.10 -10.19 8.25
N ILE A 128 -5.36 -9.75 8.18
CA ILE A 128 -6.43 -10.49 7.51
C ILE A 128 -6.16 -10.52 6.00
N VAL A 129 -5.80 -9.38 5.42
CA VAL A 129 -5.48 -9.30 3.97
C VAL A 129 -4.23 -10.13 3.64
N PHE A 130 -3.19 -10.06 4.47
CA PHE A 130 -1.98 -10.87 4.30
C PHE A 130 -2.30 -12.37 4.40
N ALA A 131 -3.17 -12.78 5.34
CA ALA A 131 -3.64 -14.16 5.43
C ALA A 131 -4.41 -14.60 4.17
N VAL A 132 -5.27 -13.74 3.61
CA VAL A 132 -5.98 -14.03 2.37
C VAL A 132 -5.02 -14.19 1.18
N VAL A 133 -4.01 -13.34 1.05
CA VAL A 133 -3.01 -13.45 -0.03
C VAL A 133 -2.24 -14.76 0.08
N ARG A 134 -1.79 -15.14 1.29
CA ARG A 134 -1.15 -16.45 1.53
C ARG A 134 -2.04 -17.64 1.20
N TRP A 135 -3.33 -17.51 1.46
CA TRP A 135 -4.31 -18.57 1.16
C TRP A 135 -4.52 -18.74 -0.35
N ILE A 136 -4.56 -17.63 -1.11
CA ILE A 136 -4.76 -17.65 -2.57
C ILE A 136 -3.49 -18.13 -3.29
N ASP A 137 -2.31 -17.69 -2.84
CA ASP A 137 -1.02 -18.03 -3.44
C ASP A 137 -0.09 -18.67 -2.40
N PRO A 138 -0.29 -19.97 -2.08
CA PRO A 138 0.58 -20.69 -1.16
C PRO A 138 1.98 -20.94 -1.74
N GLU A 139 2.18 -20.80 -3.06
CA GLU A 139 3.50 -20.91 -3.68
C GLU A 139 4.37 -19.68 -3.37
N SER A 140 3.75 -18.53 -3.12
CA SER A 140 4.45 -17.29 -2.70
C SER A 140 5.22 -17.42 -1.37
N GLU A 141 4.93 -18.41 -0.53
CA GLU A 141 5.68 -18.70 0.70
C GLU A 141 6.85 -19.66 0.49
N ARG A 142 6.91 -20.38 -0.64
CA ARG A 142 8.01 -21.30 -0.93
C ARG A 142 9.23 -20.49 -1.39
N ALA A 143 10.39 -20.78 -0.80
CA ALA A 143 11.65 -20.20 -1.25
C ALA A 143 11.85 -20.52 -2.76
N PRO A 144 12.42 -19.59 -3.55
CA PRO A 144 12.65 -19.84 -4.95
C PRO A 144 13.55 -21.08 -5.11
N THR A 145 13.01 -22.12 -5.73
CA THR A 145 13.77 -23.30 -6.21
C THR A 145 14.62 -22.92 -7.41
#